data_AF-A0A9W4WKS7-F1
#
_entry.id   AF-A0A9W4WKS7-F1
#
_cell.length_a   1.000
_cell.length_b   1.000
_cell.length_c   1.000
_cell.angle_alpha   90.00
_cell.angle_beta   90.00
_cell.angle_gamma   90.00
#
_symmetry.space_group_name_H-M   'P 1'
#
loop_
_entity.id
_entity.type
_entity.pdbx_description
1 polymer ?
#
loop_
_entity_poly.entity_id
_entity_poly.type
_entity_poly.pdbx_seq_one_letter_code
_entity_poly.pdbx_strand_id
1 'polypeptide(L)'
;MSFDRLIRFVDEEGRTSYGDLAKPLAAKEIIGTEVTVVVGTLQYGFTRTNEKRTVAKLLNPVPDAPSVLCAGLNYKLHSNETNFVIPTKPVIFMTPAERLTGPLDDIVAHDDAQPMLDYEGELVFVLSKDAKDVKEEDALDSVLGYTIGNDVSARSLVPVEISGNQMGYSKSFDTFGPIGPCITSTKLIPDPQALHLVTTVNGEKRQDTKTGEMIFSVKQLIAYASKNRTLKQGTVVMTGTPNGVGWFSNGLLGHGDVVDVEISEIGSISNKVREQGNGLLGSLISKELFQIWSIPCHYFDLVKALEGQDAVVSALSREAIPLQIPLIDAAAIAGVKRFIPSEFGSNLQDPQIRKFPNYKHKVQVEEYLEQKARSHGITYTYIYNNVFIDLSIETGVVLDLEERKARLYNGRERAVSMITMPTAAQAVVAVLKHSEETKNRPVYIHEGLMSQKQILGHVKEVIWEGEWHEEQVHLDELEKHLAAQATVDGSNMGVFHVYAVKGAFGDGLGETDNQLLGIQPLSEEGFKEMLADIIAKK
;
A
#
# COMPACT_ATOMS: atom_id res chain seq x y z
N MET A 1 9.43 16.57 -42.04
CA MET A 1 9.21 15.11 -41.90
C MET A 1 7.88 14.79 -42.54
N SER A 2 7.76 13.71 -43.33
CA SER A 2 6.52 13.45 -44.07
C SER A 2 5.66 12.41 -43.34
N PHE A 3 5.06 12.78 -42.22
CA PHE A 3 3.93 12.04 -41.68
C PHE A 3 2.97 13.04 -41.02
N ASP A 4 1.71 12.66 -40.93
CA ASP A 4 0.69 13.43 -40.26
C ASP A 4 0.42 12.81 -38.89
N ARG A 5 0.23 11.49 -38.83
CA ARG A 5 0.01 10.67 -37.64
C ARG A 5 0.75 9.34 -37.74
N LEU A 6 1.96 9.29 -37.20
CA LEU A 6 2.85 8.13 -37.28
C LEU A 6 2.42 7.04 -36.31
N ILE A 7 2.13 5.84 -36.82
CA ILE A 7 1.94 4.62 -36.02
C ILE A 7 3.09 3.65 -36.24
N ARG A 8 3.34 2.78 -35.25
CA ARG A 8 4.17 1.60 -35.41
C ARG A 8 3.29 0.37 -35.26
N PHE A 9 3.38 -0.57 -36.18
CA PHE A 9 2.47 -1.70 -36.24
C PHE A 9 3.11 -2.96 -36.80
N VAL A 10 2.48 -4.10 -36.53
CA VAL A 10 2.71 -5.37 -37.23
C VAL A 10 1.59 -5.53 -38.26
N ASP A 11 1.95 -5.85 -39.50
CA ASP A 11 0.98 -6.16 -40.56
C ASP A 11 0.51 -7.62 -40.53
N GLU A 12 -0.40 -7.99 -41.43
CA GLU A 12 -0.95 -9.35 -41.55
C GLU A 12 0.10 -10.42 -41.91
N GLU A 13 1.26 -10.01 -42.43
CA GLU A 13 2.39 -10.89 -42.74
C GLU A 13 3.39 -10.98 -41.57
N GLY A 14 3.11 -10.33 -40.43
CA GLY A 14 3.99 -10.33 -39.26
C GLY A 14 5.16 -9.33 -39.36
N ARG A 15 5.19 -8.46 -40.37
CA ARG A 15 6.26 -7.47 -40.55
C ARG A 15 5.98 -6.25 -39.68
N THR A 16 6.99 -5.81 -38.93
CA THR A 16 6.91 -4.55 -38.19
C THR A 16 7.25 -3.38 -39.10
N SER A 17 6.43 -2.33 -39.10
CA SER A 17 6.60 -1.15 -39.95
C SER A 17 6.02 0.10 -39.29
N TYR A 18 6.37 1.26 -39.85
CA TYR A 18 5.66 2.51 -39.56
C TYR A 18 4.59 2.77 -40.61
N GLY A 19 3.52 3.45 -40.20
CA GLY A 19 2.41 3.84 -41.06
C GLY A 19 1.92 5.24 -40.74
N ASP A 20 1.16 5.83 -41.65
CA ASP A 20 0.56 7.15 -41.48
C ASP A 20 -0.96 7.09 -41.52
N LEU A 21 -1.61 7.56 -40.46
CA LEU A 21 -3.06 7.60 -40.33
C LEU A 21 -3.64 8.89 -40.94
N ALA A 22 -4.69 8.72 -41.75
CA ALA A 22 -5.36 9.85 -42.39
C ALA A 22 -6.14 10.76 -41.41
N LYS A 23 -6.63 10.20 -40.31
CA LYS A 23 -7.46 10.89 -39.31
C LYS A 23 -7.19 10.35 -37.89
N PRO A 24 -7.57 11.08 -36.83
CA PRO A 24 -7.54 10.57 -35.46
C PRO A 24 -8.48 9.36 -35.36
N LEU A 25 -8.03 8.30 -34.66
CA LEU A 25 -8.78 7.07 -34.45
C LEU A 25 -8.48 6.51 -33.06
N ALA A 26 -9.44 5.81 -32.48
CA ALA A 26 -9.17 5.03 -31.28
C ALA A 26 -8.23 3.86 -31.60
N ALA A 27 -7.36 3.47 -30.66
CA ALA A 27 -6.39 2.38 -30.85
C ALA A 27 -7.03 1.08 -31.38
N LYS A 28 -8.20 0.73 -30.87
CA LYS A 28 -8.97 -0.46 -31.28
C LYS A 28 -9.47 -0.37 -32.72
N GLU A 29 -9.82 0.83 -33.18
CA GLU A 29 -10.34 1.08 -34.54
C GLU A 29 -9.25 1.09 -35.60
N ILE A 30 -7.97 1.23 -35.20
CA ILE A 30 -6.84 1.18 -36.14
C ILE A 30 -6.56 -0.25 -36.60
N ILE A 31 -6.88 -1.26 -35.79
CA ILE A 31 -6.71 -2.67 -36.18
C ILE A 31 -7.64 -2.99 -37.35
N GLY A 32 -7.09 -3.57 -38.41
CA GLY A 32 -7.78 -3.85 -39.67
C GLY A 32 -7.84 -2.67 -40.64
N THR A 33 -7.30 -1.49 -40.28
CA THR A 33 -7.25 -0.36 -41.21
C THR A 33 -6.05 -0.43 -42.14
N GLU A 34 -6.25 0.02 -43.37
CA GLU A 34 -5.18 0.18 -44.36
C GLU A 34 -4.49 1.55 -44.15
N VAL A 35 -3.17 1.53 -44.00
CA VAL A 35 -2.34 2.73 -43.79
C VAL A 35 -1.26 2.84 -44.85
N THR A 36 -0.87 4.07 -45.19
CA THR A 36 0.30 4.31 -46.05
C THR A 36 1.55 3.99 -45.26
N VAL A 37 2.41 3.14 -45.80
CA VAL A 37 3.67 2.75 -45.17
C VAL A 37 4.62 3.95 -45.12
N VAL A 38 5.30 4.08 -43.98
CA VAL A 38 6.33 5.09 -43.75
C VAL A 38 7.64 4.36 -43.49
N VAL A 39 8.69 4.76 -44.19
CA VAL A 39 10.04 4.22 -44.02
C VAL A 39 10.93 5.24 -43.33
N GLY A 40 11.81 4.75 -42.46
CA GLY A 40 12.78 5.59 -41.74
C GLY A 40 12.83 5.29 -40.25
N THR A 41 13.52 6.16 -39.53
CA THR A 41 13.71 6.10 -38.08
C THR A 41 13.67 7.52 -37.50
N LEU A 42 13.62 7.64 -36.17
CA LEU A 42 13.76 8.94 -35.51
C LEU A 42 15.06 9.65 -35.93
N GLN A 43 16.17 8.92 -36.00
CA GLN A 43 17.48 9.44 -36.33
C GLN A 43 17.58 9.95 -37.77
N TYR A 44 17.01 9.22 -38.73
CA TYR A 44 17.15 9.52 -40.16
C TYR A 44 15.93 10.22 -40.77
N GLY A 45 14.90 10.46 -39.95
CA GLY A 45 13.61 10.99 -40.39
C GLY A 45 12.74 9.95 -41.08
N PHE A 46 11.51 10.36 -41.38
CA PHE A 46 10.44 9.52 -41.90
C PHE A 46 9.97 10.00 -43.26
N THR A 47 9.81 9.05 -44.19
CA THR A 47 9.36 9.28 -45.58
C THR A 47 8.16 8.39 -45.91
N ARG A 48 7.07 8.98 -46.41
CA ARG A 48 5.91 8.23 -46.93
C ARG A 48 6.31 7.48 -48.19
N THR A 49 5.83 6.25 -48.32
CA THR A 49 5.91 5.49 -49.57
C THR A 49 4.55 5.56 -50.28
N ASN A 50 4.45 4.89 -51.44
CA ASN A 50 3.17 4.63 -52.10
C ASN A 50 2.57 3.27 -51.72
N GLU A 51 3.25 2.53 -50.85
CA GLU A 51 2.80 1.23 -50.38
C GLU A 51 1.76 1.40 -49.28
N LYS A 52 0.78 0.51 -49.28
CA LYS A 52 -0.23 0.43 -48.24
C LYS A 52 -0.25 -0.93 -47.61
N ARG A 53 -0.51 -0.99 -46.30
CA ARG A 53 -0.59 -2.24 -45.54
C ARG A 53 -1.69 -2.16 -44.49
N THR A 54 -2.28 -3.32 -44.21
CA THR A 54 -3.30 -3.47 -43.16
C THR A 54 -2.64 -3.65 -41.80
N VAL A 55 -3.15 -2.95 -40.79
CA VAL A 55 -2.66 -3.04 -39.42
C VAL A 55 -3.24 -4.29 -38.73
N ALA A 56 -2.39 -5.26 -38.36
CA ALA A 56 -2.81 -6.44 -37.60
C ALA A 56 -2.61 -6.26 -36.09
N LYS A 57 -1.53 -5.59 -35.66
CA LYS A 57 -1.28 -5.24 -34.26
C LYS A 57 -0.66 -3.85 -34.15
N LEU A 58 -1.16 -3.02 -33.24
CA LEU A 58 -0.58 -1.72 -32.92
C LEU A 58 0.51 -1.86 -31.84
N LEU A 59 1.60 -1.11 -31.95
CA LEU A 59 2.76 -1.18 -31.05
C LEU A 59 3.04 0.20 -30.43
N ASN A 60 3.90 0.22 -29.41
CA ASN A 60 4.55 1.44 -28.93
C ASN A 60 5.21 2.18 -30.14
N PRO A 61 4.86 3.46 -30.40
CA PRO A 61 5.38 4.21 -31.54
C PRO A 61 6.84 4.68 -31.37
N VAL A 62 7.44 4.57 -30.17
CA VAL A 62 8.81 4.99 -29.84
C VAL A 62 9.57 3.82 -29.16
N PRO A 63 9.91 2.75 -29.90
CA PRO A 63 10.53 1.56 -29.32
C PRO A 63 11.94 1.80 -28.77
N ASP A 64 12.65 2.80 -29.31
CA ASP A 64 14.06 3.08 -29.01
C ASP A 64 14.22 4.39 -28.21
N ALA A 65 13.24 4.72 -27.35
CA ALA A 65 13.32 5.91 -26.51
C ALA A 65 14.56 5.84 -25.60
N PRO A 66 15.43 6.86 -25.57
CA PRO A 66 16.64 6.84 -24.72
C PRO A 66 16.31 7.05 -23.23
N SER A 67 15.19 7.70 -22.93
CA SER A 67 14.69 7.97 -21.59
C SER A 67 13.25 8.46 -21.62
N VAL A 68 12.58 8.37 -20.47
CA VAL A 68 11.28 8.98 -20.22
C VAL A 68 11.43 10.04 -19.13
N LEU A 69 11.05 11.28 -19.43
CA LEU A 69 10.93 12.34 -18.44
C LEU A 69 9.46 12.54 -18.11
N CYS A 70 9.16 12.81 -16.85
CA CYS A 70 7.80 13.05 -16.38
C CYS A 70 7.74 14.37 -15.60
N ALA A 71 6.62 15.09 -15.74
CA ALA A 71 6.34 16.30 -14.99
C ALA A 71 5.28 16.04 -13.91
N GLY A 72 5.70 16.01 -12.64
CA GLY A 72 4.77 15.87 -11.51
C GLY A 72 4.06 17.19 -11.20
N LEU A 73 2.84 17.10 -10.67
CA LEU A 73 2.07 18.24 -10.16
C LEU A 73 1.91 19.38 -11.18
N ASN A 74 1.70 19.05 -12.46
CA ASN A 74 1.72 20.03 -13.55
C ASN A 74 0.31 20.51 -14.00
N TYR A 75 -0.75 20.28 -13.23
CA TYR A 75 -2.10 20.80 -13.51
C TYR A 75 -2.67 21.54 -12.31
N LYS A 76 -3.27 22.72 -12.56
CA LYS A 76 -3.76 23.62 -11.49
C LYS A 76 -4.80 22.95 -10.59
N LEU A 77 -5.76 22.25 -11.19
CA LEU A 77 -6.83 21.57 -10.44
C LEU A 77 -6.31 20.32 -9.71
N HIS A 78 -5.30 19.64 -10.25
CA HIS A 78 -4.66 18.51 -9.56
C HIS A 78 -3.95 18.98 -8.30
N SER A 79 -3.27 20.13 -8.36
CA SER A 79 -2.69 20.77 -7.17
C SER A 79 -3.73 21.12 -6.11
N ASN A 80 -4.97 21.44 -6.48
CA ASN A 80 -6.04 21.73 -5.51
C ASN A 80 -6.56 20.48 -4.79
N GLU A 81 -6.64 19.32 -5.46
CA GLU A 81 -7.03 18.05 -4.84
C GLU A 81 -5.97 17.52 -3.85
N THR A 82 -4.71 17.89 -4.07
CA THR A 82 -3.58 17.35 -3.31
C THR A 82 -3.21 18.15 -2.05
N ASN A 83 -3.82 19.32 -1.81
CA ASN A 83 -3.38 20.31 -0.81
C ASN A 83 -1.87 20.68 -0.91
N PHE A 84 -1.20 20.34 -2.02
CA PHE A 84 0.21 20.66 -2.22
C PHE A 84 0.36 22.12 -2.65
N VAL A 85 1.46 22.74 -2.21
CA VAL A 85 1.86 24.07 -2.69
C VAL A 85 2.14 23.97 -4.18
N ILE A 86 1.43 24.78 -4.98
CA ILE A 86 1.65 24.87 -6.43
C ILE A 86 3.15 25.14 -6.67
N PRO A 87 3.86 24.25 -7.40
CA PRO A 87 5.28 24.43 -7.63
C PRO A 87 5.56 25.73 -8.37
N THR A 88 6.62 26.44 -7.97
CA THR A 88 7.10 27.64 -8.69
C THR A 88 8.03 27.30 -9.85
N LYS A 89 8.44 26.02 -9.96
CA LYS A 89 9.26 25.46 -11.03
C LYS A 89 8.77 24.05 -11.37
N PRO A 90 8.97 23.57 -12.61
CA PRO A 90 8.62 22.20 -12.99
C PRO A 90 9.28 21.15 -12.08
N VAL A 91 8.47 20.23 -11.55
CA VAL A 91 8.94 19.04 -10.82
C VAL A 91 9.18 17.95 -11.84
N ILE A 92 10.44 17.71 -12.20
CA ILE A 92 10.80 16.75 -13.23
C ILE A 92 11.52 15.56 -12.61
N PHE A 93 11.05 14.36 -12.93
CA PHE A 93 11.71 13.11 -12.62
C PHE A 93 11.89 12.28 -13.90
N MET A 94 12.66 11.20 -13.79
CA MET A 94 12.99 10.34 -14.92
C MET A 94 12.56 8.91 -14.59
N THR A 95 12.10 8.19 -15.61
CA THR A 95 11.78 6.76 -15.53
C THR A 95 12.51 6.01 -16.66
N PRO A 96 12.78 4.70 -16.49
CA PRO A 96 13.37 3.85 -17.53
C PRO A 96 12.48 3.82 -18.78
N ALA A 97 13.07 3.60 -19.95
CA ALA A 97 12.31 3.49 -21.20
C ALA A 97 11.59 2.14 -21.32
N GLU A 98 12.08 1.13 -20.60
CA GLU A 98 11.58 -0.25 -20.56
C GLU A 98 10.14 -0.33 -20.04
N ARG A 99 9.67 0.65 -19.27
CA ARG A 99 8.26 0.73 -18.83
C ARG A 99 7.29 0.96 -19.98
N LEU A 100 7.75 1.50 -21.12
CA LEU A 100 6.89 1.95 -22.20
C LEU A 100 6.26 0.74 -22.91
N THR A 101 4.93 0.77 -23.02
CA THR A 101 4.16 -0.30 -23.67
C THR A 101 3.20 0.25 -24.72
N GLY A 102 2.63 -0.62 -25.54
CA GLY A 102 1.75 -0.24 -26.62
C GLY A 102 0.36 0.25 -26.17
N PRO A 103 -0.39 0.85 -27.09
CA PRO A 103 -1.68 1.48 -26.80
C PRO A 103 -2.82 0.50 -26.51
N LEU A 104 -2.57 -0.82 -26.67
CA LEU A 104 -3.51 -1.91 -26.40
C LEU A 104 -2.90 -3.03 -25.55
N ASP A 105 -1.65 -2.87 -25.10
CA ASP A 105 -0.98 -3.87 -24.28
C ASP A 105 -1.53 -3.78 -22.83
N ASP A 106 -1.51 -4.90 -22.10
CA ASP A 106 -2.02 -4.94 -20.73
C ASP A 106 -1.09 -4.17 -19.76
N ILE A 107 -1.67 -3.57 -18.72
CA ILE A 107 -0.95 -3.06 -17.54
C ILE A 107 -0.85 -4.20 -16.54
N VAL A 108 0.36 -4.59 -16.17
CA VAL A 108 0.58 -5.62 -15.14
C VAL A 108 0.46 -5.00 -13.77
N ALA A 109 -0.51 -5.46 -12.98
CA ALA A 109 -0.62 -5.18 -11.56
C ALA A 109 0.42 -6.02 -10.81
N HIS A 110 1.65 -5.49 -10.72
CA HIS A 110 2.73 -6.09 -9.93
C HIS A 110 2.36 -6.13 -8.45
N ASP A 111 2.77 -7.18 -7.73
CA ASP A 111 2.40 -7.40 -6.33
C ASP A 111 2.77 -6.19 -5.44
N ASP A 112 3.98 -5.64 -5.60
CA ASP A 112 4.47 -4.46 -4.83
C ASP A 112 3.73 -3.15 -5.18
N ALA A 113 3.06 -3.10 -6.33
CA ALA A 113 2.29 -1.94 -6.77
C ALA A 113 0.85 -1.95 -6.24
N GLN A 114 0.39 -3.09 -5.70
CA GLN A 114 -0.95 -3.27 -5.17
C GLN A 114 -1.00 -2.95 -3.66
N PRO A 115 -2.19 -2.59 -3.12
CA PRO A 115 -3.46 -2.35 -3.82
C PRO A 115 -3.59 -0.91 -4.37
N MET A 116 -2.50 -0.15 -4.38
CA MET A 116 -2.52 1.30 -4.64
C MET A 116 -2.07 1.67 -6.05
N LEU A 117 -2.51 0.89 -7.04
CA LEU A 117 -2.25 1.12 -8.45
C LEU A 117 -3.19 2.20 -8.99
N ASP A 118 -2.65 3.17 -9.72
CA ASP A 118 -3.40 4.33 -10.20
C ASP A 118 -3.12 4.62 -11.68
N TYR A 119 -4.06 5.30 -12.34
CA TYR A 119 -3.92 5.81 -13.71
C TYR A 119 -3.63 7.31 -13.68
N GLU A 120 -2.94 7.77 -14.72
CA GLU A 120 -2.64 9.16 -14.93
C GLU A 120 -2.68 9.44 -16.43
N GLY A 121 -3.83 9.85 -16.97
CA GLY A 121 -3.93 10.19 -18.39
C GLY A 121 -3.17 11.48 -18.69
N GLU A 122 -2.31 11.46 -19.71
CA GLU A 122 -1.43 12.59 -20.03
C GLU A 122 -1.28 12.86 -21.53
N LEU A 123 -1.07 14.14 -21.86
CA LEU A 123 -0.43 14.51 -23.12
C LEU A 123 1.06 14.13 -23.04
N VAL A 124 1.57 13.54 -24.10
CA VAL A 124 2.98 13.15 -24.22
C VAL A 124 3.57 13.80 -25.47
N PHE A 125 4.81 14.24 -25.42
CA PHE A 125 5.55 14.67 -26.61
C PHE A 125 6.86 13.90 -26.77
N VAL A 126 7.33 13.81 -28.02
CA VAL A 126 8.57 13.12 -28.38
C VAL A 126 9.54 14.13 -28.97
N LEU A 127 10.80 14.11 -28.55
CA LEU A 127 11.81 15.02 -29.10
C LEU A 127 12.27 14.60 -30.50
N SER A 128 12.30 15.56 -31.43
CA SER A 128 12.76 15.36 -32.81
C SER A 128 14.27 15.46 -32.98
N LYS A 129 14.98 16.05 -32.01
CA LYS A 129 16.42 16.30 -32.01
C LYS A 129 16.95 16.42 -30.58
N ASP A 130 18.26 16.36 -30.40
CA ASP A 130 18.89 16.69 -29.12
C ASP A 130 18.52 18.14 -28.73
N ALA A 131 18.05 18.33 -27.51
CA ALA A 131 17.68 19.62 -26.95
C ALA A 131 18.60 19.95 -25.77
N LYS A 132 19.35 21.05 -25.87
CA LYS A 132 20.20 21.57 -24.80
C LYS A 132 20.10 23.08 -24.78
N ASP A 133 19.87 23.64 -23.60
CA ASP A 133 19.74 25.07 -23.35
C ASP A 133 18.76 25.75 -24.32
N VAL A 134 17.65 25.07 -24.62
CA VAL A 134 16.65 25.53 -25.59
C VAL A 134 15.84 26.67 -24.96
N LYS A 135 15.68 27.76 -25.70
CA LYS A 135 14.81 28.87 -25.28
C LYS A 135 13.34 28.49 -25.45
N GLU A 136 12.48 29.05 -24.61
CA GLU A 136 11.04 28.77 -24.63
C GLU A 136 10.40 29.08 -25.99
N GLU A 137 10.83 30.16 -26.65
CA GLU A 137 10.35 30.58 -27.98
C GLU A 137 10.65 29.56 -29.09
N ASP A 138 11.77 28.84 -28.98
CA ASP A 138 12.25 27.85 -29.96
C ASP A 138 11.88 26.40 -29.57
N ALA A 139 11.21 26.22 -28.43
CA ALA A 139 11.05 24.90 -27.81
C ALA A 139 10.28 23.91 -28.68
N LEU A 140 9.20 24.35 -29.34
CA LEU A 140 8.37 23.46 -30.17
C LEU A 140 9.09 22.97 -31.43
N ASP A 141 10.13 23.65 -31.89
CA ASP A 141 10.97 23.20 -33.02
C ASP A 141 11.79 21.95 -32.69
N SER A 142 11.82 21.57 -31.41
CA SER A 142 12.45 20.35 -30.91
C SER A 142 11.45 19.20 -30.72
N VAL A 143 10.17 19.40 -31.03
CA VAL A 143 9.11 18.38 -30.88
C VAL A 143 8.88 17.68 -32.23
N LEU A 144 8.91 16.35 -32.20
CA LEU A 144 8.54 15.49 -33.34
C LEU A 144 7.03 15.51 -33.56
N GLY A 145 6.30 15.39 -32.46
CA GLY A 145 4.85 15.36 -32.40
C GLY A 145 4.37 14.97 -31.01
N TYR A 146 3.05 14.81 -30.90
CA TYR A 146 2.34 14.56 -29.66
C TYR A 146 1.63 13.21 -29.71
N THR A 147 1.57 12.54 -28.58
CA THR A 147 0.91 11.26 -28.38
C THR A 147 0.19 11.26 -27.04
N ILE A 148 -0.51 10.17 -26.71
CA ILE A 148 -1.23 9.99 -25.45
C ILE A 148 -0.39 9.05 -24.58
N GLY A 149 -0.41 9.27 -23.27
CA GLY A 149 0.19 8.35 -22.30
C GLY A 149 -0.70 8.10 -21.10
N ASN A 150 -0.41 7.00 -20.42
CA ASN A 150 -0.89 6.72 -19.07
C ASN A 150 0.32 6.55 -18.13
N ASP A 151 0.58 7.50 -17.23
CA ASP A 151 1.70 7.45 -16.28
C ASP A 151 1.32 6.65 -15.01
N VAL A 152 1.09 5.34 -15.22
CA VAL A 152 0.63 4.41 -14.18
C VAL A 152 1.53 4.47 -12.95
N SER A 153 0.90 4.49 -11.77
CA SER A 153 1.58 4.80 -10.51
C SER A 153 1.25 3.82 -9.40
N ALA A 154 2.27 3.29 -8.72
CA ALA A 154 2.14 2.57 -7.47
C ALA A 154 2.20 3.55 -6.28
N ARG A 155 1.06 4.11 -5.86
CA ARG A 155 1.03 5.18 -4.84
C ARG A 155 1.63 4.75 -3.51
N SER A 156 1.57 3.45 -3.19
CA SER A 156 2.14 2.88 -1.97
C SER A 156 3.66 3.05 -1.88
N LEU A 157 4.35 3.23 -3.01
CA LEU A 157 5.80 3.31 -3.10
C LEU A 157 6.33 4.75 -3.16
N VAL A 158 5.45 5.75 -3.23
CA VAL A 158 5.82 7.18 -3.22
C VAL A 158 6.32 7.69 -1.85
N PRO A 159 5.79 7.25 -0.69
CA PRO A 159 6.15 7.82 0.61
C PRO A 159 7.65 7.83 0.91
N VAL A 160 8.05 8.77 1.78
CA VAL A 160 9.46 9.06 2.10
C VAL A 160 10.20 7.85 2.68
N GLU A 161 9.51 7.02 3.45
CA GLU A 161 10.01 5.82 4.09
C GLU A 161 10.33 4.68 3.12
N ILE A 162 9.76 4.70 1.91
CA ILE A 162 9.97 3.67 0.89
C ILE A 162 10.94 4.16 -0.19
N SER A 163 10.69 5.33 -0.77
CA SER A 163 11.48 5.83 -1.91
C SER A 163 12.13 7.19 -1.67
N GLY A 164 12.02 7.79 -0.48
CA GLY A 164 12.53 9.13 -0.23
C GLY A 164 11.82 10.21 -1.06
N ASN A 165 10.53 10.04 -1.32
CA ASN A 165 9.70 10.86 -2.23
C ASN A 165 10.17 10.83 -3.70
N GLN A 166 10.95 9.82 -4.11
CA GLN A 166 11.35 9.65 -5.50
C GLN A 166 10.21 9.03 -6.32
N MET A 167 9.39 9.89 -6.94
CA MET A 167 8.24 9.49 -7.76
C MET A 167 8.61 8.51 -8.88
N GLY A 168 9.82 8.63 -9.43
CA GLY A 168 10.30 7.74 -10.49
C GLY A 168 10.21 6.27 -10.11
N TYR A 169 10.55 5.90 -8.86
CA TYR A 169 10.53 4.51 -8.40
C TYR A 169 9.13 3.89 -8.52
N SER A 170 8.11 4.58 -8.01
CA SER A 170 6.71 4.15 -8.05
C SER A 170 6.09 4.03 -9.44
N LYS A 171 6.77 4.57 -10.46
CA LYS A 171 6.27 4.66 -11.84
C LYS A 171 7.13 3.82 -12.80
N SER A 172 8.21 3.21 -12.35
CA SER A 172 9.21 2.60 -13.26
C SER A 172 8.95 1.13 -13.62
N PHE A 173 7.88 0.53 -13.14
CA PHE A 173 7.59 -0.88 -13.39
C PHE A 173 7.32 -1.14 -14.87
N ASP A 174 7.68 -2.33 -15.35
CA ASP A 174 7.33 -2.78 -16.70
C ASP A 174 5.82 -2.61 -16.93
N THR A 175 5.43 -2.16 -18.13
CA THR A 175 4.06 -1.84 -18.56
C THR A 175 3.42 -0.60 -17.94
N PHE A 176 4.08 0.16 -17.06
CA PHE A 176 3.50 1.35 -16.44
C PHE A 176 3.48 2.59 -17.33
N GLY A 177 4.03 2.54 -18.55
CA GLY A 177 3.98 3.66 -19.48
C GLY A 177 3.31 3.33 -20.81
N PRO A 178 2.02 2.94 -20.87
CA PRO A 178 1.33 2.83 -22.15
C PRO A 178 1.34 4.15 -22.91
N ILE A 179 1.72 4.12 -24.19
CA ILE A 179 1.69 5.30 -25.07
C ILE A 179 1.16 4.98 -26.47
N GLY A 180 0.53 5.98 -27.11
CA GLY A 180 -0.01 5.89 -28.48
C GLY A 180 -1.26 6.75 -28.68
N PRO A 181 -2.20 6.37 -29.57
CA PRO A 181 -2.06 5.30 -30.57
C PRO A 181 -1.08 5.67 -31.70
N CYS A 182 -0.81 6.97 -31.87
CA CYS A 182 0.06 7.52 -32.90
C CYS A 182 0.83 8.74 -32.37
N ILE A 183 1.88 9.15 -33.09
CA ILE A 183 2.54 10.45 -32.92
C ILE A 183 1.95 11.40 -33.96
N THR A 184 1.13 12.35 -33.51
CA THR A 184 0.53 13.39 -34.35
C THR A 184 1.51 14.55 -34.53
N SER A 185 1.80 14.92 -35.77
CA SER A 185 2.82 15.92 -36.07
C SER A 185 2.44 17.34 -35.59
N THR A 186 3.44 18.16 -35.31
CA THR A 186 3.28 19.57 -34.91
C THR A 186 2.60 20.43 -35.98
N LYS A 187 2.55 19.98 -37.24
CA LYS A 187 1.77 20.61 -38.32
C LYS A 187 0.27 20.54 -38.04
N LEU A 188 -0.21 19.42 -37.51
CA LEU A 188 -1.63 19.22 -37.20
C LEU A 188 -2.00 19.77 -35.82
N ILE A 189 -1.05 19.78 -34.88
CA ILE A 189 -1.21 20.35 -33.55
C ILE A 189 -0.20 21.49 -33.37
N PRO A 190 -0.50 22.70 -33.89
CA PRO A 190 0.38 23.85 -33.74
C PRO A 190 0.43 24.38 -32.29
N ASP A 191 -0.67 24.21 -31.53
CA ASP A 191 -0.75 24.57 -30.12
C ASP A 191 -1.11 23.34 -29.26
N PRO A 192 -0.16 22.74 -28.53
CA PRO A 192 -0.43 21.59 -27.65
C PRO A 192 -1.27 21.93 -26.43
N GLN A 193 -1.46 23.22 -26.10
CA GLN A 193 -2.27 23.67 -24.98
C GLN A 193 -3.76 23.83 -25.34
N ALA A 194 -4.12 23.59 -26.61
CA ALA A 194 -5.49 23.71 -27.11
C ALA A 194 -6.25 22.36 -27.19
N LEU A 195 -5.72 21.30 -26.58
CA LEU A 195 -6.29 19.96 -26.66
C LEU A 195 -7.21 19.65 -25.48
N HIS A 196 -8.18 18.77 -25.71
CA HIS A 196 -9.07 18.21 -24.70
C HIS A 196 -8.62 16.80 -24.35
N LEU A 197 -8.50 16.50 -23.06
CA LEU A 197 -8.07 15.21 -22.50
C LEU A 197 -9.20 14.63 -21.65
N VAL A 198 -9.53 13.37 -21.92
CA VAL A 198 -10.50 12.59 -21.15
C VAL A 198 -9.88 11.24 -20.76
N THR A 199 -10.04 10.85 -19.50
CA THR A 199 -9.70 9.50 -19.04
C THR A 199 -10.95 8.84 -18.47
N THR A 200 -11.23 7.61 -18.91
CA THR A 200 -12.29 6.77 -18.36
C THR A 200 -11.74 5.48 -17.80
N VAL A 201 -12.31 5.00 -16.70
CA VAL A 201 -12.05 3.66 -16.16
C VAL A 201 -13.35 2.87 -16.22
N ASN A 202 -13.33 1.73 -16.91
CA ASN A 202 -14.52 0.90 -17.14
C ASN A 202 -15.71 1.69 -17.74
N GLY A 203 -15.41 2.66 -18.61
CA GLY A 203 -16.40 3.54 -19.23
C GLY A 203 -16.90 4.69 -18.33
N GLU A 204 -16.51 4.75 -17.06
CA GLU A 204 -16.80 5.88 -16.18
C GLU A 204 -15.77 6.98 -16.37
N LYS A 205 -16.21 8.22 -16.66
CA LYS A 205 -15.33 9.36 -16.83
C LYS A 205 -14.72 9.80 -15.49
N ARG A 206 -13.39 9.84 -15.44
CA ARG A 206 -12.60 10.17 -14.25
C ARG A 206 -11.82 11.47 -14.39
N GLN A 207 -11.27 11.72 -15.57
CA GLN A 207 -10.58 12.97 -15.89
C GLN A 207 -11.24 13.62 -17.11
N ASP A 208 -11.39 14.94 -17.08
CA ASP A 208 -11.98 15.74 -18.16
C ASP A 208 -11.40 17.16 -18.07
N THR A 209 -10.46 17.50 -18.94
CA THR A 209 -9.76 18.78 -18.86
C THR A 209 -9.25 19.25 -20.22
N LYS A 210 -8.78 20.50 -20.27
CA LYS A 210 -7.97 21.01 -21.38
C LYS A 210 -6.51 21.01 -21.01
N THR A 211 -5.63 20.71 -21.96
CA THR A 211 -4.18 20.75 -21.75
C THR A 211 -3.69 22.18 -21.42
N GLY A 212 -4.46 23.22 -21.77
CA GLY A 212 -4.23 24.60 -21.34
C GLY A 212 -4.28 24.84 -19.83
N GLU A 213 -4.80 23.89 -19.05
CA GLU A 213 -4.79 23.94 -17.58
C GLU A 213 -3.46 23.50 -16.95
N MET A 214 -2.48 23.10 -17.77
CA MET A 214 -1.13 22.86 -17.29
C MET A 214 -0.55 24.12 -16.60
N ILE A 215 0.20 23.91 -15.52
CA ILE A 215 0.91 24.97 -14.81
C ILE A 215 2.12 25.42 -15.64
N PHE A 216 2.86 24.44 -16.18
CA PHE A 216 3.99 24.64 -17.07
C PHE A 216 3.68 24.01 -18.43
N SER A 217 3.64 24.84 -19.47
CA SER A 217 3.40 24.42 -20.86
C SER A 217 4.52 23.52 -21.40
N VAL A 218 4.26 22.81 -22.51
CA VAL A 218 5.28 22.04 -23.24
C VAL A 218 6.56 22.85 -23.50
N LYS A 219 6.42 24.12 -23.89
CA LYS A 219 7.58 25.02 -24.15
C LYS A 219 8.42 25.22 -22.89
N GLN A 220 7.77 25.47 -21.76
CA GLN A 220 8.42 25.68 -20.47
C GLN A 220 9.08 24.40 -19.96
N LEU A 221 8.43 23.24 -20.12
CA LEU A 221 8.99 21.95 -19.77
C LEU A 221 10.30 21.68 -20.54
N ILE A 222 10.32 21.90 -21.86
CA ILE A 222 11.52 21.73 -22.69
C ILE A 222 12.63 22.70 -22.28
N ALA A 223 12.30 23.99 -22.14
CA ALA A 223 13.29 25.01 -21.77
C ALA A 223 13.90 24.74 -20.38
N TYR A 224 13.07 24.35 -19.41
CA TYR A 224 13.53 24.00 -18.07
C TYR A 224 14.33 22.71 -18.06
N ALA A 225 13.82 21.65 -18.70
CA ALA A 225 14.44 20.33 -18.69
C ALA A 225 15.74 20.28 -19.50
N SER A 226 15.93 21.11 -20.52
CA SER A 226 17.15 21.16 -21.31
C SER A 226 18.22 22.12 -20.74
N LYS A 227 17.91 22.85 -19.66
CA LYS A 227 18.84 23.81 -19.08
C LYS A 227 20.04 23.09 -18.44
N ASN A 228 21.24 23.43 -18.91
CA ASN A 228 22.53 22.86 -18.52
C ASN A 228 22.67 21.35 -18.76
N ARG A 229 21.74 20.70 -19.47
CA ARG A 229 21.78 19.25 -19.74
C ARG A 229 21.14 18.93 -21.09
N THR A 230 21.67 17.94 -21.79
CA THR A 230 21.10 17.49 -23.07
C THR A 230 19.96 16.52 -22.82
N LEU A 231 18.80 16.79 -23.41
CA LEU A 231 17.75 15.80 -23.66
C LEU A 231 17.98 15.18 -25.03
N LYS A 232 17.96 13.86 -25.13
CA LYS A 232 18.31 13.16 -26.37
C LYS A 232 17.14 13.14 -27.36
N GLN A 233 17.45 13.13 -28.64
CA GLN A 233 16.47 12.84 -29.68
C GLN A 233 15.71 11.54 -29.33
N GLY A 234 14.39 11.55 -29.49
CA GLY A 234 13.52 10.43 -29.15
C GLY A 234 13.15 10.33 -27.67
N THR A 235 13.69 11.17 -26.77
CA THR A 235 13.22 11.26 -25.39
C THR A 235 11.70 11.51 -25.39
N VAL A 236 11.00 10.69 -24.62
CA VAL A 236 9.55 10.78 -24.40
C VAL A 236 9.31 11.62 -23.15
N VAL A 237 8.38 12.57 -23.22
CA VAL A 237 8.06 13.44 -22.09
C VAL A 237 6.58 13.38 -21.77
N MET A 238 6.28 12.86 -20.59
CA MET A 238 4.97 12.83 -19.92
C MET A 238 4.76 14.17 -19.21
N THR A 239 3.73 14.91 -19.61
CA THR A 239 3.56 16.34 -19.27
C THR A 239 2.80 16.60 -17.97
N GLY A 240 2.43 15.56 -17.25
CA GLY A 240 1.63 15.61 -16.03
C GLY A 240 0.17 15.27 -16.30
N THR A 241 -0.52 14.89 -15.23
CA THR A 241 -1.92 14.48 -15.25
C THR A 241 -2.82 15.49 -14.54
N PRO A 242 -4.07 15.67 -14.99
CA PRO A 242 -5.04 16.50 -14.29
C PRO A 242 -5.58 15.84 -13.02
N ASN A 243 -6.48 16.57 -12.37
CA ASN A 243 -7.25 16.11 -11.22
C ASN A 243 -8.14 14.91 -11.61
N GLY A 244 -8.65 14.16 -10.62
CA GLY A 244 -9.49 12.99 -10.86
C GLY A 244 -8.73 11.67 -11.06
N VAL A 245 -7.49 11.59 -10.57
CA VAL A 245 -6.80 10.30 -10.42
C VAL A 245 -7.49 9.43 -9.35
N GLY A 246 -7.30 8.11 -9.42
CA GLY A 246 -7.95 7.15 -8.53
C GLY A 246 -7.60 7.35 -7.06
N TRP A 247 -6.36 7.79 -6.76
CA TRP A 247 -5.88 8.00 -5.40
C TRP A 247 -6.73 8.96 -4.56
N PHE A 248 -7.31 10.00 -5.16
CA PHE A 248 -8.14 10.99 -4.46
C PHE A 248 -9.64 10.69 -4.53
N SER A 249 -10.03 9.62 -5.24
CA SER A 249 -11.44 9.35 -5.59
C SER A 249 -11.89 7.91 -5.33
N ASN A 250 -11.20 7.16 -4.47
CA ASN A 250 -11.45 5.72 -4.23
C ASN A 250 -11.51 4.90 -5.55
N GLY A 251 -10.78 5.35 -6.58
CA GLY A 251 -10.84 4.81 -7.94
C GLY A 251 -9.56 4.11 -8.37
N LEU A 252 -8.83 3.50 -7.43
CA LEU A 252 -7.60 2.75 -7.73
C LEU A 252 -7.92 1.53 -8.61
N LEU A 253 -6.93 1.12 -9.40
CA LEU A 253 -7.04 0.08 -10.41
C LEU A 253 -6.85 -1.32 -9.82
N GLY A 254 -7.74 -2.24 -10.18
CA GLY A 254 -7.66 -3.67 -9.86
C GLY A 254 -7.64 -4.57 -11.10
N HIS A 255 -7.55 -5.88 -10.87
CA HIS A 255 -7.60 -6.87 -11.94
C HIS A 255 -8.85 -6.70 -12.82
N GLY A 256 -8.64 -6.66 -14.13
CA GLY A 256 -9.72 -6.64 -15.11
C GLY A 256 -10.19 -5.24 -15.50
N ASP A 257 -9.81 -4.20 -14.75
CA ASP A 257 -10.14 -2.82 -15.08
C ASP A 257 -9.57 -2.41 -16.43
N VAL A 258 -10.29 -1.56 -17.16
CA VAL A 258 -9.86 -1.02 -18.44
C VAL A 258 -9.77 0.49 -18.33
N VAL A 259 -8.59 1.03 -18.67
CA VAL A 259 -8.33 2.47 -18.70
C VAL A 259 -8.27 2.91 -20.15
N ASP A 260 -9.15 3.84 -20.52
CA ASP A 260 -9.10 4.52 -21.80
C ASP A 260 -8.67 5.98 -21.60
N VAL A 261 -7.70 6.44 -22.39
CA VAL A 261 -7.27 7.85 -22.40
C VAL A 261 -7.44 8.38 -23.82
N GLU A 262 -8.20 9.46 -23.96
CA GLU A 262 -8.52 10.13 -25.22
C GLU A 262 -7.97 11.57 -25.21
N ILE A 263 -7.36 11.97 -26.32
CA ILE A 263 -6.97 13.36 -26.56
C ILE A 263 -7.41 13.78 -27.95
N SER A 264 -8.11 14.93 -28.02
CA SER A 264 -8.58 15.53 -29.28
C SER A 264 -7.44 15.65 -30.31
N GLU A 265 -7.74 15.48 -31.60
CA GLU A 265 -6.77 15.49 -32.71
C GLU A 265 -5.76 14.32 -32.78
N ILE A 266 -5.65 13.51 -31.72
CA ILE A 266 -4.74 12.36 -31.65
C ILE A 266 -5.51 11.03 -31.77
N GLY A 267 -6.51 10.79 -30.91
CA GLY A 267 -7.24 9.52 -30.83
C GLY A 267 -7.39 9.04 -29.38
N SER A 268 -7.35 7.73 -29.15
CA SER A 268 -7.36 7.15 -27.80
C SER A 268 -6.53 5.88 -27.67
N ILE A 269 -6.07 5.58 -26.46
CA ILE A 269 -5.44 4.31 -26.05
C ILE A 269 -6.35 3.57 -25.07
N SER A 270 -6.21 2.25 -24.95
CA SER A 270 -7.05 1.41 -24.10
C SER A 270 -6.26 0.24 -23.53
N ASN A 271 -5.99 0.27 -22.23
CA ASN A 271 -5.14 -0.71 -21.58
C ASN A 271 -5.90 -1.43 -20.47
N LYS A 272 -5.86 -2.77 -20.48
CA LYS A 272 -6.50 -3.60 -19.46
C LYS A 272 -5.51 -3.97 -18.37
N VAL A 273 -5.94 -3.90 -17.12
CA VAL A 273 -5.15 -4.31 -15.96
C VAL A 273 -5.24 -5.83 -15.80
N ARG A 274 -4.08 -6.48 -15.65
CA ARG A 274 -3.98 -7.92 -15.39
C ARG A 274 -3.09 -8.17 -14.19
N GLU A 275 -3.45 -9.19 -13.42
CA GLU A 275 -2.60 -9.67 -12.33
C GLU A 275 -1.28 -10.21 -12.87
N GLN A 276 -0.24 -10.09 -12.06
CA GLN A 276 1.02 -10.75 -12.32
C GLN A 276 0.80 -12.27 -12.33
N GLY A 277 0.94 -12.89 -13.50
CA GLY A 277 0.73 -14.33 -13.66
C GLY A 277 1.81 -15.14 -12.96
N ASN A 278 1.55 -15.60 -11.73
CA ASN A 278 2.37 -16.64 -11.09
C ASN A 278 2.06 -17.97 -11.77
N GLY A 279 3.10 -18.68 -12.25
CA GLY A 279 2.96 -20.02 -12.82
C GLY A 279 2.14 -20.96 -11.92
N LEU A 280 1.58 -22.02 -12.52
CA LEU A 280 0.55 -22.94 -11.98
C LEU A 280 0.59 -23.26 -10.45
N LEU A 281 1.77 -23.23 -9.81
CA LEU A 281 1.94 -23.47 -8.36
C LEU A 281 1.39 -22.35 -7.45
N GLY A 282 1.38 -21.08 -7.89
CA GLY A 282 0.91 -19.95 -7.05
C GLY A 282 -0.61 -19.91 -6.87
N SER A 283 -1.36 -20.48 -7.82
CA SER A 283 -2.82 -20.40 -7.90
C SER A 283 -3.58 -21.24 -6.86
N LEU A 284 -2.91 -22.21 -6.25
CA LEU A 284 -3.53 -23.17 -5.32
C LEU A 284 -3.37 -22.77 -3.85
N ILE A 285 -2.38 -21.92 -3.52
CA ILE A 285 -2.15 -21.43 -2.15
C ILE A 285 -2.87 -20.08 -1.93
N SER A 286 -3.09 -19.28 -2.98
CA SER A 286 -3.70 -17.96 -2.84
C SER A 286 -5.21 -17.99 -2.62
N LYS A 287 -5.97 -18.96 -3.15
CA LYS A 287 -7.44 -18.91 -3.16
C LYS A 287 -8.11 -19.03 -1.79
N GLU A 288 -7.55 -19.81 -0.87
CA GLU A 288 -8.16 -20.01 0.46
C GLU A 288 -7.71 -18.97 1.49
N LEU A 289 -6.51 -18.39 1.31
CA LEU A 289 -6.01 -17.30 2.16
C LEU A 289 -6.52 -15.91 1.73
N PHE A 290 -6.76 -15.68 0.42
CA PHE A 290 -7.27 -14.38 -0.06
C PHE A 290 -8.73 -14.12 0.28
N GLN A 291 -9.58 -15.15 0.44
CA GLN A 291 -11.02 -14.95 0.63
C GLN A 291 -11.37 -14.19 1.92
N ILE A 292 -10.46 -14.16 2.91
CA ILE A 292 -10.62 -13.39 4.16
C ILE A 292 -10.10 -11.94 4.01
N TRP A 293 -9.19 -11.67 3.06
CA TRP A 293 -8.62 -10.35 2.77
C TRP A 293 -9.32 -9.59 1.64
N SER A 294 -10.27 -10.23 0.94
CA SER A 294 -10.94 -9.73 -0.27
C SER A 294 -12.19 -8.88 -0.02
N ILE A 295 -12.44 -8.42 1.19
CA ILE A 295 -13.38 -7.32 1.40
C ILE A 295 -12.53 -6.05 1.39
N PRO A 296 -12.52 -5.24 0.32
CA PRO A 296 -11.74 -4.02 0.28
C PRO A 296 -12.33 -3.04 1.29
N CYS A 297 -11.76 -3.01 2.49
CA CYS A 297 -11.94 -1.88 3.40
C CYS A 297 -11.05 -0.75 2.88
N HIS A 298 -11.59 0.10 2.01
CA HIS A 298 -10.86 1.25 1.48
C HIS A 298 -10.50 2.23 2.62
N TYR A 299 -9.38 2.95 2.51
CA TYR A 299 -8.95 3.92 3.54
C TYR A 299 -10.03 4.99 3.83
N PHE A 300 -10.73 5.47 2.80
CA PHE A 300 -11.87 6.38 2.97
C PHE A 300 -13.13 5.69 3.48
N ASP A 301 -13.33 4.40 3.20
CA ASP A 301 -14.43 3.65 3.83
C ASP A 301 -14.17 3.47 5.31
N LEU A 302 -12.91 3.36 5.71
CA LEU A 302 -12.53 3.34 7.11
C LEU A 302 -12.78 4.70 7.77
N VAL A 303 -12.39 5.81 7.15
CA VAL A 303 -12.73 7.17 7.64
C VAL A 303 -14.25 7.32 7.77
N LYS A 304 -15.00 6.97 6.72
CA LYS A 304 -16.46 7.09 6.68
C LYS A 304 -17.15 6.19 7.70
N ALA A 305 -16.67 4.96 7.89
CA ALA A 305 -17.19 4.05 8.91
C ALA A 305 -16.96 4.58 10.34
N LEU A 306 -15.94 5.42 10.51
CA LEU A 306 -15.57 6.03 11.78
C LEU A 306 -16.19 7.42 11.99
N GLU A 307 -16.85 8.00 10.98
CA GLU A 307 -17.55 9.28 11.12
C GLU A 307 -18.64 9.18 12.20
N GLY A 308 -18.65 10.17 13.10
CA GLY A 308 -19.59 10.23 14.21
C GLY A 308 -19.29 9.27 15.37
N GLN A 309 -18.22 8.46 15.31
CA GLN A 309 -17.81 7.61 16.41
C GLN A 309 -16.96 8.40 17.42
N ASP A 310 -17.28 8.27 18.71
CA ASP A 310 -16.51 8.91 19.79
C ASP A 310 -15.20 8.18 20.09
N ALA A 311 -15.18 6.86 19.88
CA ALA A 311 -14.03 6.02 20.18
C ALA A 311 -13.88 4.85 19.20
N VAL A 312 -12.63 4.41 19.01
CA VAL A 312 -12.27 3.19 18.29
C VAL A 312 -11.55 2.25 19.24
N VAL A 313 -12.00 0.99 19.28
CA VAL A 313 -11.34 -0.11 19.97
C VAL A 313 -10.83 -1.08 18.92
N SER A 314 -9.52 -1.18 18.79
CA SER A 314 -8.87 -2.11 17.87
C SER A 314 -8.77 -3.50 18.51
N ALA A 315 -9.29 -4.51 17.82
CA ALA A 315 -9.20 -5.92 18.20
C ALA A 315 -8.47 -6.75 17.12
N LEU A 316 -7.52 -6.12 16.43
CA LEU A 316 -6.74 -6.78 15.38
C LEU A 316 -5.81 -7.84 15.96
N SER A 317 -5.72 -8.99 15.27
CA SER A 317 -4.85 -10.09 15.66
C SER A 317 -3.38 -9.79 15.36
N ARG A 318 -2.48 -10.68 15.82
CA ARG A 318 -1.01 -10.53 15.71
C ARG A 318 -0.54 -10.11 14.32
N GLU A 319 -1.00 -10.78 13.27
CA GLU A 319 -0.57 -10.51 11.89
C GLU A 319 -1.05 -9.14 11.37
N ALA A 320 -2.11 -8.61 11.98
CA ALA A 320 -2.75 -7.37 11.56
C ALA A 320 -2.33 -6.16 12.42
N ILE A 321 -1.40 -6.31 13.37
CA ILE A 321 -0.91 -5.20 14.21
C ILE A 321 -0.40 -4.02 13.37
N PRO A 322 0.35 -4.19 12.26
CA PRO A 322 0.78 -3.07 11.42
C PRO A 322 -0.40 -2.29 10.79
N LEU A 323 -1.55 -2.94 10.56
CA LEU A 323 -2.73 -2.32 9.98
C LEU A 323 -3.42 -1.34 10.95
N GLN A 324 -2.97 -1.27 12.21
CA GLN A 324 -3.45 -0.25 13.15
C GLN A 324 -3.01 1.15 12.77
N ILE A 325 -1.87 1.33 12.08
CA ILE A 325 -1.39 2.65 11.64
C ILE A 325 -2.40 3.34 10.72
N PRO A 326 -2.84 2.74 9.60
CA PRO A 326 -3.87 3.35 8.76
C PRO A 326 -5.23 3.47 9.47
N LEU A 327 -5.55 2.60 10.44
CA LEU A 327 -6.76 2.72 11.26
C LEU A 327 -6.71 3.93 12.22
N ILE A 328 -5.55 4.22 12.80
CA ILE A 328 -5.31 5.41 13.63
C ILE A 328 -5.47 6.67 12.79
N ASP A 329 -4.93 6.66 11.57
CA ASP A 329 -5.07 7.80 10.65
C ASP A 329 -6.52 8.03 10.26
N ALA A 330 -7.24 6.96 9.91
CA ALA A 330 -8.65 7.06 9.58
C ALA A 330 -9.48 7.60 10.77
N ALA A 331 -9.21 7.11 11.98
CA ALA A 331 -9.85 7.59 13.20
C ALA A 331 -9.56 9.08 13.47
N ALA A 332 -8.31 9.50 13.33
CA ALA A 332 -7.92 10.90 13.52
C ALA A 332 -8.59 11.83 12.50
N ILE A 333 -8.68 11.41 11.24
CA ILE A 333 -9.35 12.18 10.18
C ILE A 333 -10.86 12.26 10.41
N ALA A 334 -11.49 11.14 10.79
CA ALA A 334 -12.93 11.06 11.08
C ALA A 334 -13.34 11.85 12.33
N GLY A 335 -12.38 12.38 13.10
CA GLY A 335 -12.63 13.15 14.31
C GLY A 335 -12.91 12.28 15.55
N VAL A 336 -12.49 11.02 15.53
CA VAL A 336 -12.59 10.12 16.69
C VAL A 336 -11.79 10.69 17.86
N LYS A 337 -12.40 10.70 19.06
CA LYS A 337 -11.78 11.31 20.25
C LYS A 337 -10.83 10.37 20.96
N ARG A 338 -11.15 9.07 21.03
CA ARG A 338 -10.37 8.05 21.76
C ARG A 338 -10.01 6.86 20.88
N PHE A 339 -8.76 6.44 20.92
CA PHE A 339 -8.28 5.21 20.29
C PHE A 339 -7.72 4.26 21.35
N ILE A 340 -8.22 3.03 21.40
CA ILE A 340 -7.66 1.95 22.21
C ILE A 340 -7.04 0.95 21.23
N PRO A 341 -5.70 0.88 21.11
CA PRO A 341 -5.06 -0.08 20.23
C PRO A 341 -5.26 -1.52 20.72
N SER A 342 -5.02 -2.49 19.83
CA SER A 342 -4.99 -3.94 20.11
C SER A 342 -3.71 -4.26 20.90
N GLU A 343 -3.60 -3.61 22.05
CA GLU A 343 -2.44 -3.58 22.91
C GLU A 343 -2.82 -4.19 24.24
N PHE A 344 -2.93 -5.51 24.23
CA PHE A 344 -3.12 -6.37 25.39
C PHE A 344 -1.86 -7.22 25.63
N GLY A 345 -1.64 -7.60 26.87
CA GLY A 345 -0.50 -8.43 27.27
C GLY A 345 0.57 -7.65 28.05
N SER A 346 1.83 -7.84 27.67
CA SER A 346 3.00 -7.37 28.43
C SER A 346 3.12 -5.84 28.46
N ASN A 347 3.64 -5.31 29.57
CA ASN A 347 3.90 -3.88 29.76
C ASN A 347 5.04 -3.37 28.86
N LEU A 348 4.71 -2.66 27.77
CA LEU A 348 5.69 -2.06 26.86
C LEU A 348 6.31 -0.75 27.36
N GLN A 349 5.91 -0.29 28.55
CA GLN A 349 6.59 0.80 29.25
C GLN A 349 7.86 0.31 29.96
N ASP A 350 8.02 -1.00 30.15
CA ASP A 350 9.28 -1.57 30.60
C ASP A 350 10.33 -1.51 29.46
N PRO A 351 11.45 -0.79 29.64
CA PRO A 351 12.47 -0.63 28.60
C PRO A 351 13.14 -1.93 28.13
N GLN A 352 13.10 -3.00 28.93
CA GLN A 352 13.61 -4.32 28.55
C GLN A 352 12.59 -5.05 27.68
N ILE A 353 11.33 -5.10 28.11
CA ILE A 353 10.25 -5.75 27.34
C ILE A 353 10.05 -5.05 26.01
N ARG A 354 10.09 -3.71 25.99
CA ARG A 354 9.95 -2.89 24.78
C ARG A 354 10.95 -3.25 23.67
N LYS A 355 12.12 -3.82 24.01
CA LYS A 355 13.15 -4.22 23.06
C LYS A 355 12.95 -5.61 22.48
N PHE A 356 11.98 -6.39 22.97
CA PHE A 356 11.80 -7.74 22.49
C PHE A 356 11.33 -7.75 21.03
N PRO A 357 11.91 -8.61 20.16
CA PRO A 357 11.65 -8.60 18.72
C PRO A 357 10.17 -8.76 18.33
N ASN A 358 9.40 -9.53 19.11
CA ASN A 358 7.98 -9.77 18.88
C ASN A 358 7.09 -8.55 19.16
N TYR A 359 7.57 -7.56 19.90
CA TYR A 359 6.82 -6.33 20.20
C TYR A 359 7.16 -5.17 19.27
N LYS A 360 8.06 -5.35 18.30
CA LYS A 360 8.47 -4.28 17.35
C LYS A 360 7.28 -3.53 16.76
N HIS A 361 6.28 -4.24 16.24
CA HIS A 361 5.12 -3.60 15.61
C HIS A 361 4.18 -2.92 16.62
N LYS A 362 4.06 -3.47 17.83
CA LYS A 362 3.28 -2.85 18.92
C LYS A 362 3.92 -1.54 19.39
N VAL A 363 5.24 -1.55 19.53
CA VAL A 363 6.06 -0.36 19.82
C VAL A 363 5.88 0.73 18.76
N GLN A 364 5.91 0.35 17.48
CA GLN A 364 5.65 1.28 16.37
C GLN A 364 4.25 1.90 16.45
N VAL A 365 3.23 1.11 16.81
CA VAL A 365 1.85 1.59 16.98
C VAL A 365 1.74 2.58 18.14
N GLU A 366 2.35 2.30 19.30
CA GLU A 366 2.37 3.23 20.44
C GLU A 366 3.05 4.57 20.07
N GLU A 367 4.22 4.52 19.45
CA GLU A 367 4.97 5.72 19.03
C GLU A 367 4.18 6.56 18.03
N TYR A 368 3.53 5.89 17.05
CA TYR A 368 2.70 6.55 16.07
C TYR A 368 1.46 7.20 16.71
N LEU A 369 0.78 6.48 17.61
CA LEU A 369 -0.42 6.98 18.27
C LEU A 369 -0.11 8.17 19.19
N GLU A 370 1.04 8.14 19.88
CA GLU A 370 1.54 9.27 20.66
C GLU A 370 1.84 10.50 19.80
N GLN A 371 2.47 10.29 18.64
CA GLN A 371 2.73 11.37 17.68
C GLN A 371 1.42 11.97 17.16
N LYS A 372 0.44 11.11 16.81
CA LYS A 372 -0.88 11.54 16.33
C LYS A 372 -1.67 12.29 17.40
N ALA A 373 -1.61 11.82 18.64
CA ALA A 373 -2.26 12.49 19.77
C ALA A 373 -1.74 13.92 19.99
N ARG A 374 -0.43 14.15 19.82
CA ARG A 374 0.18 15.49 19.92
C ARG A 374 -0.21 16.44 18.78
N SER A 375 -0.55 15.91 17.61
CA SER A 375 -0.71 16.70 16.38
C SER A 375 -2.15 16.86 15.90
N HIS A 376 -3.05 15.93 16.26
CA HIS A 376 -4.42 15.84 15.70
C HIS A 376 -5.51 15.71 16.77
N GLY A 377 -5.17 15.79 18.06
CA GLY A 377 -6.15 15.87 19.16
C GLY A 377 -6.87 14.56 19.52
N ILE A 378 -6.58 13.45 18.82
CA ILE A 378 -6.99 12.10 19.25
C ILE A 378 -6.30 11.73 20.57
N THR A 379 -6.98 10.98 21.42
CA THR A 379 -6.45 10.52 22.70
C THR A 379 -6.34 9.01 22.74
N TYR A 380 -5.50 8.44 23.61
CA TYR A 380 -5.28 7.00 23.66
C TYR A 380 -5.25 6.43 25.07
N THR A 381 -5.43 5.11 25.17
CA THR A 381 -5.17 4.32 26.39
C THR A 381 -4.60 2.96 26.00
N TYR A 382 -3.47 2.58 26.58
CA TYR A 382 -2.93 1.22 26.46
C TYR A 382 -3.44 0.36 27.62
N ILE A 383 -3.78 -0.90 27.39
CA ILE A 383 -4.35 -1.77 28.43
C ILE A 383 -3.43 -2.98 28.64
N TYR A 384 -2.57 -2.91 29.65
CA TYR A 384 -1.67 -4.02 29.95
C TYR A 384 -2.27 -4.95 31.00
N ASN A 385 -2.20 -6.26 30.72
CA ASN A 385 -2.82 -7.30 31.55
C ASN A 385 -1.97 -8.56 31.74
N ASN A 386 -0.77 -8.60 31.15
CA ASN A 386 0.13 -9.76 31.09
C ASN A 386 -0.51 -11.00 30.45
N VAL A 387 -1.11 -11.89 31.24
CA VAL A 387 -1.55 -13.23 30.78
C VAL A 387 -3.07 -13.32 30.71
N PHE A 388 -3.58 -13.78 29.57
CA PHE A 388 -4.93 -14.32 29.46
C PHE A 388 -4.93 -15.78 29.94
N ILE A 389 -5.38 -16.04 31.18
CA ILE A 389 -5.19 -17.34 31.82
C ILE A 389 -6.07 -18.44 31.20
N ASP A 390 -7.31 -18.10 30.89
CA ASP A 390 -8.25 -18.92 30.15
C ASP A 390 -7.68 -19.36 28.80
N LEU A 391 -7.23 -18.39 27.99
CA LEU A 391 -6.63 -18.66 26.68
C LEU A 391 -5.33 -19.49 26.81
N SER A 392 -4.50 -19.21 27.82
CA SER A 392 -3.23 -19.90 28.03
C SER A 392 -3.39 -21.37 28.42
N ILE A 393 -4.50 -21.71 29.07
CA ILE A 393 -4.86 -23.09 29.42
C ILE A 393 -5.53 -23.78 28.22
N GLU A 394 -6.43 -23.09 27.52
CA GLU A 394 -7.05 -23.61 26.30
C GLU A 394 -6.00 -24.00 25.25
N THR A 395 -4.98 -23.16 25.07
CA THR A 395 -3.95 -23.30 24.02
C THR A 395 -2.73 -24.13 24.41
N GLY A 396 -2.65 -24.65 25.65
CA GLY A 396 -1.52 -25.50 26.05
C GLY A 396 -0.23 -24.75 26.38
N VAL A 397 -0.29 -23.42 26.52
CA VAL A 397 0.90 -22.58 26.79
C VAL A 397 1.42 -22.83 28.21
N VAL A 398 0.53 -22.79 29.20
CA VAL A 398 0.88 -23.02 30.61
C VAL A 398 0.61 -24.48 31.01
N LEU A 399 -0.52 -25.03 30.56
CA LEU A 399 -0.95 -26.39 30.85
C LEU A 399 -1.47 -27.07 29.59
N ASP A 400 -0.82 -28.17 29.20
CA ASP A 400 -1.31 -29.07 28.17
C ASP A 400 -2.22 -30.11 28.81
N LEU A 401 -3.53 -29.92 28.65
CA LEU A 401 -4.55 -30.78 29.27
C LEU A 401 -4.64 -32.16 28.60
N GLU A 402 -4.25 -32.28 27.33
CA GLU A 402 -4.31 -33.54 26.57
C GLU A 402 -3.18 -34.47 26.98
N GLU A 403 -1.95 -33.94 27.00
CA GLU A 403 -0.74 -34.68 27.37
C GLU A 403 -0.46 -34.66 28.88
N ARG A 404 -1.32 -34.01 29.68
CA ARG A 404 -1.16 -33.82 31.13
C ARG A 404 0.22 -33.26 31.49
N LYS A 405 0.64 -32.27 30.72
CA LYS A 405 1.98 -31.68 30.81
C LYS A 405 1.91 -30.24 31.30
N ALA A 406 2.60 -29.93 32.39
CA ALA A 406 2.72 -28.58 32.93
C ALA A 406 4.08 -28.00 32.56
N ARG A 407 4.09 -26.89 31.79
CA ARG A 407 5.32 -26.19 31.39
C ARG A 407 5.63 -25.10 32.40
N LEU A 408 6.71 -25.25 33.15
CA LEU A 408 7.09 -24.34 34.22
C LEU A 408 8.25 -23.45 33.77
N TYR A 409 7.99 -22.15 33.61
CA TYR A 409 8.91 -21.19 33.04
C TYR A 409 9.66 -20.42 34.14
N ASN A 410 11.01 -20.47 34.12
CA ASN A 410 11.91 -19.59 34.89
C ASN A 410 11.62 -19.33 36.40
N GLY A 411 10.86 -20.17 37.10
CA GLY A 411 10.64 -20.01 38.54
C GLY A 411 9.21 -20.36 38.94
N ARG A 412 9.03 -21.56 39.49
CA ARG A 412 7.74 -22.20 39.79
C ARG A 412 6.83 -21.46 40.80
N GLU A 413 7.38 -20.48 41.52
CA GLU A 413 6.79 -19.88 42.72
C GLU A 413 6.37 -18.41 42.53
N ARG A 414 6.75 -17.76 41.42
CA ARG A 414 6.42 -16.35 41.21
C ARG A 414 4.96 -16.23 40.81
N ALA A 415 4.20 -15.42 41.56
CA ALA A 415 2.84 -15.07 41.18
C ALA A 415 2.86 -14.16 39.94
N VAL A 416 1.96 -14.43 39.00
CA VAL A 416 1.84 -13.70 37.74
C VAL A 416 0.50 -13.01 37.70
N SER A 417 0.50 -11.74 37.27
CA SER A 417 -0.72 -11.00 36.96
C SER A 417 -1.43 -11.67 35.80
N MET A 418 -2.68 -12.05 36.03
CA MET A 418 -3.50 -12.70 35.02
C MET A 418 -4.90 -12.13 34.99
N ILE A 419 -5.55 -12.32 33.85
CA ILE A 419 -6.92 -11.91 33.59
C ILE A 419 -7.60 -12.94 32.68
N THR A 420 -8.92 -13.02 32.72
CA THR A 420 -9.71 -13.73 31.72
C THR A 420 -10.10 -12.77 30.60
N MET A 421 -10.37 -13.29 29.42
CA MET A 421 -10.84 -12.48 28.30
C MET A 421 -12.14 -11.70 28.62
N PRO A 422 -13.16 -12.27 29.31
CA PRO A 422 -14.35 -11.54 29.73
C PRO A 422 -14.04 -10.33 30.63
N THR A 423 -13.15 -10.48 31.61
CA THR A 423 -12.77 -9.36 32.49
C THR A 423 -11.99 -8.29 31.74
N ALA A 424 -11.12 -8.66 30.81
CA ALA A 424 -10.44 -7.68 29.95
C ALA A 424 -11.42 -6.90 29.06
N ALA A 425 -12.46 -7.54 28.53
CA ALA A 425 -13.52 -6.86 27.80
C ALA A 425 -14.28 -5.87 28.69
N GLN A 426 -14.55 -6.22 29.95
CA GLN A 426 -15.14 -5.29 30.93
C GLN A 426 -14.23 -4.09 31.19
N ALA A 427 -12.90 -4.31 31.28
CA ALA A 427 -11.93 -3.25 31.46
C ALA A 427 -11.92 -2.25 30.29
N VAL A 428 -12.02 -2.72 29.05
CA VAL A 428 -12.16 -1.84 27.87
C VAL A 428 -13.38 -0.92 28.00
N VAL A 429 -14.53 -1.48 28.41
CA VAL A 429 -15.75 -0.70 28.64
C VAL A 429 -15.55 0.32 29.78
N ALA A 430 -14.88 -0.07 30.86
CA ALA A 430 -14.59 0.82 31.97
C ALA A 430 -13.64 1.96 31.57
N VAL A 431 -12.61 1.69 30.77
CA VAL A 431 -11.70 2.71 30.22
C VAL A 431 -12.48 3.77 29.44
N LEU A 432 -13.44 3.35 28.60
CA LEU A 432 -14.29 4.28 27.86
C LEU A 432 -15.20 5.11 28.77
N LYS A 433 -15.67 4.56 29.90
CA LYS A 433 -16.47 5.28 30.91
C LYS A 433 -15.64 6.26 31.74
N HIS A 434 -14.36 5.97 31.95
CA HIS A 434 -13.39 6.79 32.67
C HIS A 434 -12.39 7.45 31.70
N SER A 435 -12.92 8.05 30.62
CA SER A 435 -12.11 8.50 29.49
C SER A 435 -11.11 9.59 29.86
N GLU A 436 -11.45 10.47 30.80
CA GLU A 436 -10.54 11.54 31.24
C GLU A 436 -9.45 11.01 32.17
N GLU A 437 -9.79 10.15 33.13
CA GLU A 437 -8.84 9.56 34.07
C GLU A 437 -7.84 8.61 33.39
N THR A 438 -8.19 8.06 32.23
CA THR A 438 -7.36 7.12 31.45
C THR A 438 -6.72 7.76 30.23
N LYS A 439 -6.86 9.07 30.04
CA LYS A 439 -6.39 9.82 28.87
C LYS A 439 -4.88 9.82 28.71
N ASN A 440 -4.41 9.40 27.54
CA ASN A 440 -3.02 9.47 27.08
C ASN A 440 -2.03 8.80 28.05
N ARG A 441 -2.45 7.69 28.65
CA ARG A 441 -1.62 6.90 29.55
C ARG A 441 -1.97 5.41 29.44
N PRO A 442 -1.05 4.51 29.84
CA PRO A 442 -1.40 3.12 30.06
C PRO A 442 -2.29 2.96 31.30
N VAL A 443 -3.08 1.89 31.30
CA VAL A 443 -3.74 1.32 32.47
C VAL A 443 -3.25 -0.11 32.68
N TYR A 444 -3.21 -0.53 33.94
CA TYR A 444 -2.72 -1.85 34.34
C TYR A 444 -3.84 -2.61 35.02
N ILE A 445 -4.17 -3.79 34.49
CA ILE A 445 -5.32 -4.57 34.95
C ILE A 445 -4.94 -6.02 35.21
N HIS A 446 -5.56 -6.63 36.22
CA HIS A 446 -5.47 -8.06 36.48
C HIS A 446 -6.63 -8.49 37.37
N GLU A 447 -7.08 -9.73 37.26
CA GLU A 447 -8.08 -10.29 38.18
C GLU A 447 -7.44 -11.27 39.19
N GLY A 448 -6.21 -11.72 38.93
CA GLY A 448 -5.56 -12.74 39.75
C GLY A 448 -4.05 -12.56 39.85
N LEU A 449 -3.50 -13.13 40.93
CA LEU A 449 -2.07 -13.31 41.17
C LEU A 449 -1.87 -14.75 41.64
N MET A 450 -1.46 -15.63 40.72
CA MET A 450 -1.15 -17.02 41.05
C MET A 450 0.15 -17.45 40.39
N SER A 451 0.88 -18.33 41.05
CA SER A 451 2.01 -19.04 40.45
C SER A 451 1.53 -20.19 39.58
N GLN A 452 2.38 -20.66 38.66
CA GLN A 452 2.08 -21.82 37.82
C GLN A 452 1.79 -23.09 38.65
N LYS A 453 2.37 -23.21 39.85
CA LYS A 453 2.06 -24.31 40.78
C LYS A 453 0.68 -24.21 41.39
N GLN A 454 0.23 -23.02 41.78
CA GLN A 454 -1.13 -22.82 42.29
C GLN A 454 -2.16 -23.14 41.21
N ILE A 455 -1.92 -22.69 39.98
CA ILE A 455 -2.74 -23.02 38.80
C ILE A 455 -2.80 -24.56 38.60
N LEU A 456 -1.65 -25.24 38.59
CA LEU A 456 -1.59 -26.70 38.49
C LEU A 456 -2.29 -27.41 39.67
N GLY A 457 -2.19 -26.86 40.88
CA GLY A 457 -2.86 -27.38 42.07
C GLY A 457 -4.37 -27.38 41.91
N HIS A 458 -4.96 -26.25 41.54
CA HIS A 458 -6.40 -26.14 41.31
C HIS A 458 -6.87 -27.04 40.15
N VAL A 459 -6.05 -27.21 39.11
CA VAL A 459 -6.35 -28.16 38.02
C VAL A 459 -6.38 -29.61 38.50
N LYS A 460 -5.45 -30.02 39.38
CA LYS A 460 -5.48 -31.36 39.99
C LYS A 460 -6.73 -31.58 40.86
N GLU A 461 -7.21 -30.54 41.53
CA GLU A 461 -8.43 -30.60 42.36
C GLU A 461 -9.72 -30.69 41.54
N VAL A 462 -9.81 -30.03 40.38
CA VAL A 462 -11.05 -29.97 39.57
C VAL A 462 -11.20 -31.14 38.59
N ILE A 463 -10.10 -31.59 37.96
CA ILE A 463 -10.19 -32.42 36.74
C ILE A 463 -9.66 -33.84 36.94
N TRP A 464 -8.46 -33.95 37.50
CA TRP A 464 -7.69 -35.19 37.47
C TRP A 464 -6.82 -35.33 38.72
N GLU A 465 -7.26 -36.16 39.65
CA GLU A 465 -6.34 -36.85 40.55
C GLU A 465 -5.49 -37.82 39.70
N GLY A 466 -4.19 -37.54 39.56
CA GLY A 466 -3.28 -38.35 38.75
C GLY A 466 -1.89 -37.73 38.53
N GLU A 467 -0.97 -38.49 37.94
CA GLU A 467 0.39 -38.00 37.65
C GLU A 467 0.38 -36.99 36.50
N TRP A 468 1.03 -35.84 36.73
CA TRP A 468 1.26 -34.78 35.75
C TRP A 468 2.75 -34.72 35.42
N HIS A 469 3.09 -34.55 34.14
CA HIS A 469 4.47 -34.35 33.73
C HIS A 469 4.86 -32.87 33.83
N GLU A 470 5.69 -32.52 34.82
CA GLU A 470 6.24 -31.18 34.96
C GLU A 470 7.51 -31.01 34.12
N GLU A 471 7.44 -30.20 33.07
CA GLU A 471 8.60 -29.82 32.25
C GLU A 471 9.17 -28.48 32.75
N GLN A 472 10.47 -28.44 33.02
CA GLN A 472 11.17 -27.18 33.28
C GLN A 472 11.58 -26.55 31.96
N VAL A 473 11.17 -25.30 31.75
CA VAL A 473 11.54 -24.53 30.57
C VAL A 473 12.38 -23.33 31.01
N HIS A 474 13.67 -23.38 30.70
CA HIS A 474 14.60 -22.27 30.91
C HIS A 474 14.58 -21.34 29.69
N LEU A 475 13.90 -20.20 29.81
CA LEU A 475 13.65 -19.31 28.68
C LEU A 475 14.94 -18.75 28.06
N ASP A 476 15.98 -18.52 28.88
CA ASP A 476 17.26 -18.02 28.39
C ASP A 476 18.05 -19.06 27.58
N GLU A 477 17.85 -20.36 27.86
CA GLU A 477 18.45 -21.44 27.06
C GLU A 477 17.70 -21.61 25.74
N LEU A 478 16.37 -21.53 25.80
CA LEU A 478 15.51 -21.60 24.62
C LEU A 478 15.75 -20.42 23.67
N GLU A 479 15.94 -19.20 24.21
CA GLU A 479 16.30 -18.02 23.44
C GLU A 479 17.65 -18.19 22.73
N LYS A 480 18.68 -18.67 23.43
CA LYS A 480 20.01 -18.93 22.84
C LYS A 480 19.93 -19.97 21.71
N HIS A 481 19.14 -21.02 21.91
CA HIS A 481 18.93 -22.04 20.88
C HIS A 481 18.26 -21.48 19.62
N LEU A 482 17.23 -20.66 19.79
CA LEU A 482 16.51 -20.02 18.67
C LEU A 482 17.37 -18.97 17.96
N ALA A 483 18.16 -18.18 18.70
CA ALA A 483 19.07 -17.19 18.12
C ALA A 483 20.16 -17.83 17.24
N ALA A 484 20.58 -19.06 17.54
CA ALA A 484 21.56 -19.81 16.76
C ALA A 484 21.03 -20.34 15.41
N GLN A 485 19.71 -20.35 15.18
CA GLN A 485 19.07 -20.86 13.96
C GLN A 485 18.86 -19.78 12.87
N ALA A 486 19.45 -18.60 13.02
CA ALA A 486 19.64 -17.57 11.99
C ALA A 486 18.39 -16.90 11.38
N THR A 487 17.35 -16.64 12.17
CA THR A 487 16.43 -15.48 11.97
C THR A 487 15.73 -15.18 13.29
N VAL A 488 16.06 -14.06 13.93
CA VAL A 488 15.35 -13.53 15.10
C VAL A 488 14.44 -12.40 14.62
N ASP A 489 13.48 -12.74 13.76
CA ASP A 489 12.33 -11.88 13.52
C ASP A 489 11.13 -12.46 14.29
N GLY A 490 10.24 -11.59 14.78
CA GLY A 490 9.09 -11.98 15.59
C GLY A 490 8.06 -12.86 14.87
N SER A 491 8.31 -13.22 13.61
CA SER A 491 7.47 -14.06 12.76
C SER A 491 7.58 -15.54 13.11
N ASN A 492 8.75 -15.99 13.59
CA ASN A 492 8.95 -17.35 14.06
C ASN A 492 8.12 -17.61 15.33
N MET A 493 7.17 -18.56 15.26
CA MET A 493 6.27 -18.90 16.37
C MET A 493 7.03 -19.31 17.64
N GLY A 494 8.15 -20.01 17.52
CA GLY A 494 8.98 -20.38 18.67
C GLY A 494 9.58 -19.15 19.35
N VAL A 495 10.14 -18.22 18.56
CA VAL A 495 10.70 -16.95 19.04
C VAL A 495 9.61 -16.09 19.70
N PHE A 496 8.45 -15.96 19.05
CA PHE A 496 7.31 -15.24 19.60
C PHE A 496 6.91 -15.76 20.98
N HIS A 497 6.74 -17.08 21.12
CA HIS A 497 6.34 -17.68 22.40
C HIS A 497 7.36 -17.41 23.51
N VAL A 498 8.67 -17.50 23.23
CA VAL A 498 9.70 -17.23 24.24
C VAL A 498 9.59 -15.81 24.77
N TYR A 499 9.55 -14.80 23.89
CA TYR A 499 9.50 -13.41 24.32
C TYR A 499 8.13 -13.00 24.89
N ALA A 500 7.04 -13.60 24.42
CA ALA A 500 5.71 -13.42 25.00
C ALA A 500 5.69 -13.92 26.45
N VAL A 501 6.21 -15.12 26.71
CA VAL A 501 6.32 -15.68 28.06
C VAL A 501 7.32 -14.86 28.90
N LYS A 502 8.48 -14.45 28.37
CA LYS A 502 9.43 -13.60 29.10
C LYS A 502 8.82 -12.27 29.53
N GLY A 503 8.00 -11.64 28.68
CA GLY A 503 7.30 -10.40 29.00
C GLY A 503 6.18 -10.61 30.03
N ALA A 504 5.35 -11.63 29.80
CA ALA A 504 4.17 -11.90 30.62
C ALA A 504 4.51 -12.43 32.02
N PHE A 505 5.60 -13.20 32.15
CA PHE A 505 6.10 -13.79 33.39
C PHE A 505 7.29 -13.00 33.97
N GLY A 506 7.48 -11.75 33.53
CA GLY A 506 8.49 -10.80 34.01
C GLY A 506 8.15 -10.18 35.37
N ASP A 507 8.48 -8.90 35.57
CA ASP A 507 8.42 -8.30 36.92
C ASP A 507 7.03 -7.98 37.51
N GLY A 508 5.96 -8.33 36.77
CA GLY A 508 4.57 -8.03 37.12
C GLY A 508 4.16 -6.61 36.72
N LEU A 509 2.87 -6.28 36.87
CA LEU A 509 2.32 -4.97 36.45
C LEU A 509 2.44 -3.86 37.51
N GLY A 510 2.85 -4.18 38.75
CA GLY A 510 2.93 -3.19 39.83
C GLY A 510 1.55 -2.79 40.38
N GLU A 511 1.33 -1.50 40.60
CA GLU A 511 0.03 -0.94 41.01
C GLU A 511 -0.98 -1.01 39.85
N THR A 512 -2.24 -1.32 40.16
CA THR A 512 -3.28 -1.54 39.15
C THR A 512 -4.38 -0.49 39.18
N ASP A 513 -5.01 -0.30 38.02
CA ASP A 513 -6.18 0.58 37.84
C ASP A 513 -7.49 -0.14 38.19
N ASN A 514 -7.44 -1.33 38.81
CA ASN A 514 -8.61 -2.16 39.10
C ASN A 514 -9.70 -1.41 39.87
N GLN A 515 -9.33 -0.61 40.87
CA GLN A 515 -10.31 0.16 41.66
C GLN A 515 -11.01 1.22 40.79
N LEU A 516 -10.26 1.92 39.94
CA LEU A 516 -10.82 2.90 39.00
C LEU A 516 -11.75 2.22 38.00
N LEU A 517 -11.36 1.05 37.49
CA LEU A 517 -12.06 0.35 36.43
C LEU A 517 -13.12 -0.65 36.93
N GLY A 518 -13.28 -0.79 38.24
CA GLY A 518 -14.26 -1.70 38.86
C GLY A 518 -13.93 -3.19 38.74
N ILE A 519 -12.68 -3.55 38.43
CA ILE A 519 -12.25 -4.93 38.24
C ILE A 519 -12.14 -5.62 39.60
N GLN A 520 -12.88 -6.71 39.77
CA GLN A 520 -12.87 -7.51 40.98
C GLN A 520 -11.85 -8.65 40.87
N PRO A 521 -11.21 -9.05 41.99
CA PRO A 521 -10.40 -10.25 42.01
C PRO A 521 -11.22 -11.49 41.68
N LEU A 522 -10.61 -12.42 40.94
CA LEU A 522 -11.17 -13.73 40.67
C LEU A 522 -11.10 -14.58 41.95
N SER A 523 -12.26 -15.05 42.42
CA SER A 523 -12.32 -15.97 43.54
C SER A 523 -11.77 -17.34 43.16
N GLU A 524 -11.39 -18.13 44.17
CA GLU A 524 -10.94 -19.49 43.95
C GLU A 524 -12.03 -20.34 43.30
N GLU A 525 -13.28 -20.20 43.74
CA GLU A 525 -14.45 -20.87 43.15
C GLU A 525 -14.66 -20.45 41.69
N GLY A 526 -14.56 -19.15 41.39
CA GLY A 526 -14.70 -18.65 40.02
C GLY A 526 -13.58 -19.15 39.10
N PHE A 527 -12.36 -19.29 39.62
CA PHE A 527 -11.26 -19.91 38.89
C PHE A 527 -11.53 -21.40 38.60
N LYS A 528 -12.05 -22.14 39.58
CA LYS A 528 -12.43 -23.56 39.42
C LYS A 528 -13.58 -23.75 38.42
N GLU A 529 -14.57 -22.86 38.42
CA GLU A 529 -15.66 -22.84 37.44
C GLU A 529 -15.13 -22.56 36.02
N MET A 530 -14.25 -21.58 35.85
CA MET A 530 -13.59 -21.30 34.57
C MET A 530 -12.83 -22.52 34.04
N LEU A 531 -12.09 -23.23 34.91
CA LEU A 531 -11.43 -24.48 34.54
C LEU A 531 -12.43 -25.53 34.06
N ALA A 532 -13.51 -25.76 34.82
CA ALA A 532 -14.58 -26.69 34.46
C ALA A 532 -15.16 -26.42 33.07
N ASP A 533 -15.40 -25.14 32.75
CA ASP A 533 -15.95 -24.71 31.46
C ASP A 533 -14.98 -24.92 30.29
N ILE A 534 -13.68 -24.66 30.48
CA ILE A 534 -12.66 -24.89 29.44
C ILE A 534 -12.59 -26.37 29.08
N ILE A 535 -12.70 -27.25 30.09
CA ILE A 535 -12.62 -28.70 29.91
C ILE A 535 -13.85 -29.21 29.19
N ALA A 536 -15.05 -28.73 29.55
CA ALA A 536 -16.28 -29.19 28.93
C ALA A 536 -16.32 -28.95 27.39
N LYS A 537 -15.45 -28.07 26.88
CA LYS A 537 -15.30 -27.75 25.46
C LYS A 537 -14.27 -28.61 24.72
N LYS A 538 -13.41 -29.34 25.44
CA LYS A 538 -12.42 -30.27 24.90
C LYS A 538 -12.93 -31.70 24.98
#